data_AF-A0A6M5YA22-F1
#
_entry.id   AF-A0A6M5YA22-F1
#
_cell.length_a   1.000
_cell.length_b   1.000
_cell.length_c   1.000
_cell.angle_alpha   90.00
_cell.angle_beta   90.00
_cell.angle_gamma   90.00
#
_symmetry.space_group_name_H-M   'P 1'
#
loop_
_entity.id
_entity.type
_entity.pdbx_description
1 polymer ?
#
loop_
_entity_poly.entity_id
_entity_poly.type
_entity_poly.pdbx_seq_one_letter_code
_entity_poly.pdbx_strand_id
1 'polypeptide(L)' 'MGEDLVLSALRKAISSNQLAADSIIHSDRGGQYIGKAFRQTLADHRFRQSMTGPPERSS' A
#
# COMPACT_ATOMS: atom_id res chain seq x y z
N MET A 1 1.70 -5.16 13.05
CA MET A 1 0.74 -5.70 12.06
C MET A 1 1.54 -6.38 10.94
N GLY A 2 0.97 -7.41 10.29
CA GLY A 2 1.63 -8.10 9.17
C GLY A 2 1.17 -7.58 7.81
N GLU A 3 1.97 -7.82 6.77
CA GLU A 3 1.66 -7.47 5.37
C GLU A 3 0.31 -8.02 4.90
N ASP A 4 -0.05 -9.25 5.32
CA ASP A 4 -1.29 -9.92 4.93
C ASP A 4 -2.57 -9.17 5.35
N LEU A 5 -2.58 -8.61 6.56
CA LEU A 5 -3.72 -7.85 7.06
C LEU A 5 -3.91 -6.55 6.27
N VAL A 6 -2.80 -5.87 5.97
CA VAL A 6 -2.81 -4.63 5.18
C VAL A 6 -3.26 -4.92 3.74
N LEU A 7 -2.79 -6.02 3.16
CA LEU A 7 -3.18 -6.48 1.83
C LEU A 7 -4.68 -6.79 1.76
N SER A 8 -5.21 -7.48 2.77
CA SER A 8 -6.63 -7.80 2.87
C SER A 8 -7.51 -6.54 2.99
N ALA A 9 -7.08 -5.57 3.80
CA ALA A 9 -7.76 -4.28 3.92
C ALA A 9 -7.74 -3.49 2.61
N LEU A 10 -6.60 -3.45 1.92
CA LEU A 10 -6.46 -2.78 0.62
C LEU A 10 -7.39 -3.40 -0.42
N ARG A 11 -7.39 -4.74 -0.56
CA ARG A 11 -8.27 -5.46 -1.50
C ARG A 11 -9.75 -5.17 -1.25
N LYS A 12 -10.16 -5.16 0.02
CA LYS A 12 -11.55 -4.83 0.40
C LYS A 12 -11.91 -3.40 0.02
N ALA A 13 -11.03 -2.43 0.30
CA ALA A 13 -11.25 -1.04 -0.08
C ALA A 13 -11.39 -0.84 -1.59
N ILE A 14 -10.54 -1.51 -2.38
CA ILE A 14 -10.62 -1.49 -3.86
C ILE A 14 -11.96 -2.03 -4.34
N SER A 15 -12.39 -3.16 -3.80
CA SER A 15 -13.65 -3.80 -4.16
C SER A 15 -14.87 -2.99 -3.74
N SER A 16 -14.80 -2.25 -2.63
CA SER A 16 -15.95 -1.52 -2.08
C SER A 16 -16.09 -0.10 -2.64
N ASN A 17 -15.00 0.59 -3.00
CA ASN A 17 -15.04 2.04 -3.25
C ASN A 17 -14.90 2.49 -4.71
N GLN A 18 -14.83 1.59 -5.71
CA GLN A 18 -14.52 1.97 -7.11
C GLN A 18 -13.41 3.03 -7.17
N LEU A 19 -12.27 2.72 -6.54
CA LEU A 19 -11.13 3.63 -6.54
C LEU A 19 -10.72 3.91 -8.00
N ALA A 20 -10.68 5.18 -8.37
CA ALA A 20 -10.27 5.59 -9.70
C ALA A 20 -8.82 5.15 -9.95
N ALA A 21 -8.52 4.73 -11.18
CA ALA A 21 -7.14 4.58 -11.62
C ALA A 21 -6.36 5.88 -11.32
N ASP A 22 -5.06 5.75 -11.01
CA ASP A 22 -4.19 6.86 -10.59
C ASP A 22 -4.48 7.47 -9.20
N SER A 23 -5.33 6.83 -8.39
CA SER A 23 -5.51 7.19 -6.98
C SER A 23 -4.19 7.15 -6.20
N ILE A 24 -4.00 8.14 -5.31
CA ILE A 24 -2.83 8.22 -4.44
C ILE A 24 -3.16 7.54 -3.10
N ILE A 25 -2.43 6.48 -2.78
CA ILE A 25 -2.51 5.79 -1.50
C ILE A 25 -1.43 6.33 -0.57
N HIS A 26 -1.86 6.98 0.51
CA HIS A 26 -0.96 7.48 1.54
C HIS A 26 -0.69 6.38 2.58
N SER A 27 0.58 6.05 2.81
CA SER A 27 0.98 5.02 3.79
C SER A 27 2.30 5.37 4.47
N ASP A 28 2.48 4.97 5.72
CA ASP A 28 3.79 5.10 6.39
C ASP A 28 4.84 4.14 5.81
N ARG A 29 6.13 4.37 6.14
CA ARG A 29 7.25 3.51 5.71
C ARG A 29 7.41 2.19 6.51
N GLY A 30 6.35 1.73 7.19
CA GLY A 30 6.41 0.47 7.92
C GLY A 30 6.60 -0.74 6.98
N GLY A 31 7.28 -1.80 7.45
CA GLY A 31 7.56 -3.03 6.69
C GLY A 31 6.35 -3.60 5.93
N GLN A 32 5.17 -3.54 6.54
CA GLN A 32 3.89 -3.99 5.97
C GLN A 32 3.41 -3.22 4.72
N TYR A 33 3.92 -2.02 4.47
CA TYR A 33 3.56 -1.16 3.33
C TYR A 33 4.66 -1.09 2.25
N ILE A 34 5.86 -1.60 2.53
CA ILE A 34 6.97 -1.73 1.56
C ILE A 34 7.08 -3.14 0.96
N GLY A 35 6.24 -4.04 1.47
CA GLY A 35 6.08 -5.41 1.02
C GLY A 35 5.91 -5.59 -0.48
N LYS A 36 6.46 -6.68 -1.02
CA LYS A 36 6.36 -6.99 -2.46
C LYS A 36 4.91 -7.16 -2.89
N ALA A 37 4.09 -7.88 -2.12
CA ALA A 37 2.69 -8.12 -2.49
C ALA A 37 1.86 -6.83 -2.43
N PHE A 38 2.15 -5.96 -1.46
CA PHE A 38 1.49 -4.66 -1.33
C PHE A 38 1.80 -3.76 -2.53
N ARG A 39 3.09 -3.59 -2.87
CA ARG A 39 3.51 -2.79 -4.03
C ARG A 39 2.98 -3.34 -5.36
N GLN A 40 2.97 -4.65 -5.51
CA GLN A 40 2.42 -5.31 -6.70
C GLN A 40 0.94 -4.99 -6.86
N THR A 41 0.15 -5.13 -5.78
CA THR A 41 -1.28 -4.79 -5.79
C THR A 41 -1.53 -3.34 -6.18
N LEU A 42 -0.72 -2.39 -5.69
CA LEU A 42 -0.84 -0.99 -6.11
C LEU A 42 -0.56 -0.83 -7.62
N ALA A 43 0.46 -1.51 -8.15
CA ALA A 43 0.82 -1.45 -9.57
C ALA A 43 -0.27 -2.04 -10.47
N ASP A 44 -0.86 -3.19 -10.10
CA ASP A 44 -1.94 -3.85 -10.84
C ASP A 44 -3.18 -2.95 -10.99
N HIS A 45 -3.44 -2.11 -9.98
CA HIS A 45 -4.55 -1.15 -9.99
C HIS A 45 -4.15 0.26 -10.44
N ARG A 46 -2.91 0.47 -10.90
CA ARG A 46 -2.35 1.77 -11.30
C ARG A 46 -2.46 2.84 -10.21
N PHE A 47 -2.31 2.44 -8.95
CA PHE A 47 -2.27 3.37 -7.83
C PHE A 47 -0.86 3.85 -7.56
N ARG A 48 -0.76 5.08 -7.05
CA ARG A 48 0.51 5.70 -6.68
C ARG A 48 0.64 5.71 -5.17
N GLN A 49 1.73 5.13 -4.66
CA GLN A 49 2.03 5.20 -3.23
C GLN A 49 2.72 6.53 -2.90
N SER A 50 2.26 7.23 -1.87
CA SER A 50 2.98 8.34 -1.23
C SER A 50 3.33 7.94 0.19
N MET A 51 4.62 8.03 0.55
CA MET A 51 5.12 7.60 1.85
C MET A 51 5.69 8.76 2.67
N THR A 52 5.33 8.80 3.95
CA THR A 52 5.82 9.79 4.91
C THR A 52 6.48 9.09 6.10
N GLY A 53 7.52 9.68 6.66
CA GLY A 53 8.26 9.14 7.81
C GLY A 53 9.78 9.19 7.62
N PRO A 54 10.57 9.20 8.71
CA PRO A 54 12.03 9.17 8.63
C PRO A 54 12.51 7.93 7.86
N PRO A 55 13.65 8.00 7.16
CA PRO A 55 14.23 6.82 6.50
C PRO A 55 14.36 5.67 7.50
N GLU A 56 13.96 4.47 7.08
CA GLU A 56 14.27 3.26 7.86
C GLU A 56 15.76 3.25 8.12
N ARG A 57 16.17 3.17 9.38
CA ARG A 57 17.56 2.91 9.74
C ARG A 57 17.86 1.50 9.29
N SER A 58 18.55 1.36 8.16
CA SER A 58 19.21 0.13 7.78
C SER A 58 20.11 -0.30 8.95
N SER A 59 19.74 -1.38 9.62
CA SER A 59 20.60 -2.09 10.57
C SER A 59 21.31 -3.22 9.83
#